data_AF-A0A1I2M9H0-F1
#
_entry.id   AF-A0A1I2M9H0-F1
#
_cell.length_a   1.000
_cell.length_b   1.000
_cell.length_c   1.000
_cell.angle_alpha   90.00
_cell.angle_beta   90.00
_cell.angle_gamma   90.00
#
_symmetry.space_group_name_H-M   'P 1'
#
loop_
_entity.id
_entity.type
_entity.pdbx_description
1 polymer ?
#
loop_
_entity_poly.entity_id
_entity_poly.type
_entity_poly.pdbx_seq_one_letter_code
_entity_poly.pdbx_strand_id
1 'polypeptide(L)'
;MTDIFVYGTLTDPDRADSLLEEWSFGPDARLVGLRRVEGRYPTLVPGGSVEGRILQTDDVTTLDRYEGVSSGIYVRVNVPYADGFDDAGDATDDDGREGAAVYVGDPDRLAVDTEARWPESDDFGGGVRRYVADERVVVSRGENVSDA
;
A
#
# COMPACT_ATOMS: atom_id res chain seq x y z
N MET A 1 3.01 5.92 -15.01
CA MET A 1 2.55 6.09 -13.62
C MET A 1 2.52 4.75 -12.92
N THR A 2 3.04 4.71 -11.69
CA THR A 2 2.98 3.54 -10.79
C THR A 2 1.80 3.70 -9.84
N ASP A 3 1.05 2.61 -9.63
CA ASP A 3 -0.02 2.58 -8.65
C ASP A 3 0.53 2.30 -7.24
N ILE A 4 0.17 3.15 -6.29
CA ILE A 4 0.55 3.08 -4.89
C ILE A 4 -0.71 2.99 -4.04
N PHE A 5 -0.87 1.92 -3.26
CA PHE A 5 -1.95 1.83 -2.29
C PHE A 5 -1.59 2.64 -1.04
N VAL A 6 -2.32 3.72 -0.80
CA VAL A 6 -2.14 4.61 0.34
C VAL A 6 -3.26 4.41 1.36
N TYR A 7 -2.90 4.31 2.64
CA TYR A 7 -3.83 4.04 3.75
C TYR A 7 -3.60 4.97 4.97
N GLY A 8 -2.72 5.94 4.81
CA GLY A 8 -2.25 6.87 5.84
C GLY A 8 -2.26 8.31 5.33
N THR A 9 -1.28 9.12 5.72
CA THR A 9 -1.27 10.56 5.41
C THR A 9 -1.30 10.91 3.91
N LEU A 10 -0.86 10.02 3.03
CA LEU A 10 -0.87 10.21 1.58
C LEU A 10 -2.26 10.02 0.94
N THR A 11 -3.30 9.71 1.71
CA THR A 11 -4.69 9.79 1.22
C THR A 11 -5.20 11.23 1.15
N ASP A 12 -4.47 12.18 1.75
CA ASP A 12 -4.79 13.61 1.73
C ASP A 12 -4.16 14.29 0.50
N PRO A 13 -4.94 15.00 -0.33
CA PRO A 13 -4.46 15.62 -1.56
C PRO A 13 -3.42 16.72 -1.30
N ASP A 14 -3.61 17.57 -0.28
CA ASP A 14 -2.66 18.64 0.06
C ASP A 14 -1.31 18.03 0.45
N ARG A 15 -1.33 16.88 1.14
CA ARG A 15 -0.11 16.13 1.45
C ARG A 15 0.56 15.59 0.20
N ALA A 16 -0.19 15.03 -0.75
CA ALA A 16 0.35 14.54 -2.01
C ALA A 16 0.96 15.68 -2.85
N ASP A 17 0.26 16.81 -3.00
CA ASP A 17 0.75 18.02 -3.69
C ASP A 17 2.03 18.59 -3.07
N SER A 18 2.18 18.49 -1.75
CA SER A 18 3.39 18.97 -1.07
C SER A 18 4.64 18.13 -1.37
N LEU A 19 4.46 16.92 -1.92
CA LEU A 19 5.52 15.94 -2.13
C LEU A 19 5.76 15.61 -3.61
N LEU A 20 4.70 15.55 -4.42
CA LEU A 20 4.72 15.04 -5.78
C LEU A 20 4.36 16.13 -6.78
N GLU A 21 5.12 16.20 -7.88
CA GLU A 21 4.86 17.17 -8.96
C GLU A 21 3.77 16.69 -9.92
N GLU A 22 3.74 15.38 -10.22
CA GLU A 22 2.78 14.75 -11.12
C GLU A 22 2.14 13.54 -10.44
N TRP A 23 0.87 13.68 -10.10
CA TRP A 23 0.11 12.64 -9.42
C TRP A 23 -1.39 12.76 -9.68
N SER A 24 -2.09 11.64 -9.53
CA SER A 24 -3.57 11.60 -9.52
C SER A 24 -4.08 10.54 -8.55
N PHE A 25 -5.24 10.78 -7.95
CA PHE A 25 -5.95 9.73 -7.24
C PHE A 25 -6.78 8.88 -8.19
N GLY A 26 -6.60 7.56 -8.08
CA GLY A 26 -7.47 6.54 -8.66
C GLY A 26 -8.64 6.18 -7.73
N PRO A 27 -9.25 5.00 -7.92
CA PRO A 27 -10.40 4.58 -7.13
C PRO A 27 -10.03 4.32 -5.66
N ASP A 28 -11.04 4.41 -4.79
CA ASP A 28 -10.95 3.83 -3.45
C ASP A 28 -10.66 2.33 -3.56
N ALA A 29 -9.85 1.85 -2.64
CA ALA A 29 -9.31 0.50 -2.66
C ALA A 29 -9.31 -0.10 -1.26
N ARG A 30 -9.27 -1.42 -1.19
CA ARG A 30 -9.13 -2.16 0.05
C ARG A 30 -8.00 -3.16 -0.09
N LEU A 31 -7.07 -3.14 0.86
CA LEU A 31 -6.01 -4.13 0.95
C LEU A 31 -6.48 -5.26 1.88
N VAL A 32 -6.55 -6.46 1.34
CA VAL A 32 -6.97 -7.67 2.04
C VAL A 32 -5.73 -8.48 2.41
N GLY A 33 -5.74 -9.09 3.60
CA GLY A 33 -4.61 -9.87 4.13
C GLY A 33 -3.65 -9.06 5.00
N LEU A 34 -3.82 -7.73 5.05
CA LEU A 34 -3.07 -6.84 5.93
C LEU A 34 -4.03 -5.87 6.63
N ARG A 35 -3.81 -5.63 7.92
CA ARG A 35 -4.61 -4.69 8.73
C ARG A 35 -3.74 -3.55 9.22
N ARG A 36 -4.36 -2.39 9.35
CA ARG A 36 -3.73 -1.21 9.91
C ARG A 36 -3.63 -1.32 11.43
N VAL A 37 -2.49 -0.91 11.96
CA VAL A 37 -2.25 -0.68 13.38
C VAL A 37 -1.92 0.79 13.56
N GLU A 38 -2.63 1.42 14.49
CA GLU A 38 -2.43 2.83 14.82
C GLU A 38 -1.11 3.06 15.55
N GLY A 39 -0.54 4.24 15.34
CA GLY A 39 0.69 4.71 15.97
C GLY A 39 0.97 6.15 15.53
N ARG A 40 2.09 6.73 15.97
CA ARG A 40 2.51 8.04 15.45
C ARG A 40 2.71 8.02 13.93
N TYR A 41 3.18 6.87 13.43
CA TYR A 41 3.24 6.51 12.04
C TYR A 41 2.52 5.18 11.88
N PRO A 42 1.28 5.16 11.36
CA PRO A 42 0.52 3.93 11.24
C PRO A 42 1.22 2.95 10.29
N THR A 43 1.09 1.66 10.58
CA THR A 43 1.68 0.59 9.77
C THR A 43 0.69 -0.54 9.53
N LEU A 44 1.09 -1.50 8.69
CA LEU A 44 0.35 -2.71 8.37
C LEU A 44 0.96 -3.91 9.07
N VAL A 45 0.10 -4.84 9.47
CA VAL A 45 0.50 -6.13 10.03
C VAL A 45 -0.33 -7.27 9.42
N PRO A 46 0.13 -8.52 9.49
CA PRO A 46 -0.58 -9.69 8.97
C PRO A 46 -2.04 -9.80 9.41
N GLY A 47 -2.87 -10.26 8.47
CA GLY A 47 -4.29 -10.57 8.65
C GLY A 47 -5.23 -9.38 8.49
N GLY A 48 -6.53 -9.66 8.37
CA GLY A 48 -7.57 -8.64 8.28
C GLY A 48 -7.59 -7.88 6.95
N SER A 49 -7.94 -6.59 6.99
CA SER A 49 -7.98 -5.71 5.83
C SER A 49 -7.88 -4.24 6.26
N VAL A 50 -7.51 -3.36 5.33
CA VAL A 50 -7.51 -1.91 5.52
C VAL A 50 -8.09 -1.20 4.30
N GLU A 51 -8.81 -0.11 4.53
CA GLU A 51 -9.31 0.79 3.48
C GLU A 51 -8.27 1.83 3.11
N GLY A 52 -8.24 2.22 1.85
CA GLY A 52 -7.30 3.18 1.31
C GLY A 52 -7.71 3.63 -0.09
N ARG A 53 -6.75 4.14 -0.84
CA ARG A 53 -6.96 4.60 -2.21
C ARG A 53 -5.72 4.33 -3.06
N ILE A 54 -5.91 4.23 -4.38
CA ILE A 54 -4.79 4.21 -5.32
C ILE A 54 -4.32 5.65 -5.56
N LEU A 55 -3.04 5.90 -5.29
CA LEU A 55 -2.31 7.08 -5.71
C LEU A 55 -1.45 6.69 -6.91
N GLN A 56 -1.56 7.41 -8.02
CA GLN A 56 -0.81 7.15 -9.23
C GLN A 56 0.26 8.24 -9.40
N THR A 57 1.52 7.84 -9.53
CA THR A 57 2.64 8.77 -9.77
C THR A 57 3.83 8.06 -10.40
N ASP A 58 4.64 8.79 -11.16
CA ASP A 58 5.93 8.29 -11.64
C ASP A 58 7.08 8.58 -10.65
N ASP A 59 6.87 9.44 -9.65
CA ASP A 59 7.89 9.82 -8.67
C ASP A 59 7.90 8.94 -7.41
N VAL A 60 8.09 7.64 -7.63
CA VAL A 60 8.18 6.66 -6.53
C VAL A 60 9.45 6.87 -5.70
N THR A 61 10.49 7.49 -6.26
CA THR A 61 11.74 7.76 -5.55
C THR A 61 11.54 8.79 -4.45
N THR A 62 10.73 9.81 -4.68
CA THR A 62 10.37 10.79 -3.64
C THR A 62 9.56 10.14 -2.53
N LEU A 63 8.63 9.25 -2.86
CA LEU A 63 7.88 8.46 -1.86
C LEU A 63 8.80 7.57 -1.03
N ASP A 64 9.72 6.83 -1.66
CA ASP A 64 10.69 5.98 -0.93
C ASP A 64 11.55 6.79 0.05
N ARG A 65 11.93 8.01 -0.32
CA ARG A 65 12.67 8.92 0.56
C ARG A 65 11.82 9.42 1.70
N TYR A 66 10.58 9.81 1.42
CA TYR A 66 9.62 10.31 2.41
C TYR A 66 9.28 9.24 3.45
N GLU A 67 9.02 8.01 3.01
CA GLU A 67 8.73 6.85 3.85
C GLU A 67 9.99 6.25 4.49
N GLY A 68 11.18 6.78 4.18
CA GLY A 68 12.43 6.34 4.80
C GLY A 68 12.79 4.89 4.47
N VAL A 69 12.52 4.44 3.24
CA VAL A 69 12.83 3.08 2.77
C VAL A 69 14.32 2.77 2.87
N SER A 70 15.18 3.70 2.48
CA SER A 70 16.64 3.55 2.60
C SER A 70 17.12 3.46 4.05
N SER A 71 16.36 4.01 4.99
CA SER A 71 16.61 3.90 6.43
C SER A 71 16.00 2.63 7.03
N GLY A 72 15.22 1.87 6.23
CA GLY A 72 14.49 0.66 6.60
C GLY A 72 13.34 0.92 7.58
N ILE A 73 12.77 2.12 7.60
CA ILE A 73 11.59 2.41 8.44
C ILE A 73 10.36 1.75 7.80
N TYR A 74 10.23 1.89 6.48
CA TYR A 74 9.24 1.22 5.66
C TYR A 74 9.89 0.34 4.60
N VAL A 75 9.17 -0.70 4.20
CA VAL A 75 9.52 -1.57 3.08
C VAL A 75 8.44 -1.43 2.03
N ARG A 76 8.85 -1.17 0.79
CA ARG A 76 7.96 -1.20 -0.37
C ARG A 76 7.82 -2.63 -0.88
N VAL A 77 6.58 -3.09 -1.03
CA VAL A 77 6.23 -4.39 -1.61
C VAL A 77 5.17 -4.22 -2.68
N ASN A 78 5.20 -5.04 -3.73
CA ASN A 78 4.15 -5.08 -4.74
C ASN A 78 3.07 -6.07 -4.30
N VAL A 79 1.82 -5.64 -4.25
CA VAL A 79 0.67 -6.47 -3.92
C VAL A 79 -0.20 -6.62 -5.17
N PRO A 80 -0.52 -7.86 -5.60
CA PRO A 80 -1.33 -8.07 -6.78
C PRO A 80 -2.76 -7.54 -6.60
N TYR A 81 -3.38 -7.14 -7.72
CA TYR A 81 -4.80 -6.83 -7.73
C TYR A 81 -5.64 -8.11 -7.59
N ALA A 82 -6.79 -7.99 -6.92
CA ALA A 82 -7.81 -9.02 -6.95
C ALA A 82 -8.42 -9.12 -8.35
N ASP A 83 -8.89 -10.31 -8.74
CA ASP A 83 -9.60 -10.50 -10.00
C ASP A 83 -10.74 -9.48 -10.16
N GLY A 84 -10.80 -8.82 -11.33
CA GLY A 84 -11.85 -7.84 -11.64
C GLY A 84 -11.62 -6.43 -11.08
N PHE A 85 -10.41 -6.10 -10.61
CA PHE A 85 -10.06 -4.72 -10.22
C PHE A 85 -10.16 -3.75 -11.42
N ASP A 86 -9.78 -4.20 -12.62
CA ASP A 86 -9.73 -3.42 -13.85
C ASP A 86 -11.09 -3.16 -14.53
N ASP A 87 -12.20 -3.74 -14.03
CA ASP A 87 -13.52 -3.72 -14.71
C ASP A 87 -14.25 -2.35 -14.63
N ALA A 88 -13.54 -1.27 -14.30
CA ALA A 88 -14.12 0.06 -14.26
C ALA A 88 -13.22 1.14 -14.83
N GLY A 89 -13.34 1.30 -16.15
CA GLY A 89 -13.04 2.55 -16.83
C GLY A 89 -11.96 2.36 -17.88
N ASP A 90 -12.41 2.29 -19.14
CA ASP A 90 -11.68 2.69 -20.36
C ASP A 90 -10.16 2.46 -20.34
N ALA A 91 -9.70 1.28 -19.93
CA ALA A 91 -8.35 0.82 -20.19
C ALA A 91 -8.37 0.19 -21.59
N THR A 92 -8.32 1.05 -22.61
CA THR A 92 -7.70 0.60 -23.85
C THR A 92 -6.22 0.45 -23.56
N ASP A 93 -5.70 -0.71 -23.93
CA ASP A 93 -4.34 -1.18 -23.79
C ASP A 93 -4.01 -1.93 -22.49
N ASP A 94 -3.54 -3.15 -22.74
CA ASP A 94 -2.67 -4.05 -22.01
C ASP A 94 -1.49 -3.31 -21.32
N ASP A 95 -1.78 -2.38 -20.42
CA ASP A 95 -0.78 -1.82 -19.52
C ASP A 95 -0.68 -2.84 -18.39
N GLY A 96 0.25 -3.80 -18.51
CA GLY A 96 0.45 -4.93 -17.60
C GLY A 96 0.75 -4.52 -16.14
N ARG A 97 -0.21 -3.91 -15.47
CA ARG A 97 -0.16 -3.50 -14.07
C ARG A 97 -0.42 -4.73 -13.21
N GLU A 98 0.68 -5.38 -12.83
CA GLU A 98 0.67 -6.63 -12.05
C GLU A 98 0.27 -6.41 -10.57
N GLY A 99 0.06 -5.17 -10.12
CA GLY A 99 -0.34 -4.84 -8.76
C GLY A 99 -0.10 -3.39 -8.37
N ALA A 100 -0.29 -3.08 -7.09
CA ALA A 100 0.02 -1.79 -6.49
C ALA A 100 1.18 -1.91 -5.50
N ALA A 101 2.03 -0.89 -5.44
CA ALA A 101 3.05 -0.79 -4.41
C ALA A 101 2.42 -0.40 -3.07
N VAL A 102 2.86 -1.05 -1.99
CA VAL A 102 2.41 -0.81 -0.62
C VAL A 102 3.62 -0.59 0.26
N TYR A 103 3.57 0.44 1.10
CA TYR A 103 4.58 0.69 2.12
C TYR A 103 4.16 -0.01 3.42
N VAL A 104 5.05 -0.82 3.98
CA VAL A 104 4.82 -1.53 5.26
C VAL A 104 5.93 -1.14 6.22
N GLY A 105 5.56 -0.49 7.32
CA GLY A 105 6.49 -0.02 8.34
C GLY A 105 6.88 -1.12 9.33
N ASP A 106 8.16 -1.16 9.72
CA ASP A 106 8.66 -2.08 10.74
C ASP A 106 8.08 -1.70 12.12
N PRO A 107 7.21 -2.54 12.74
CA PRO A 107 6.59 -2.23 14.02
C PRO A 107 7.60 -1.97 15.14
N ASP A 108 8.74 -2.68 15.15
CA ASP A 108 9.78 -2.51 16.17
C ASP A 108 10.43 -1.13 16.06
N ARG A 109 10.67 -0.65 14.82
CA ARG A 109 11.25 0.68 14.57
C ARG A 109 10.26 1.81 14.77
N LEU A 110 8.98 1.54 14.56
CA LEU A 110 7.90 2.48 14.77
C LEU A 110 7.42 2.51 16.23
N ALA A 111 7.95 1.62 17.09
CA ALA A 111 7.51 1.42 18.46
C ALA A 111 5.99 1.17 18.55
N VAL A 112 5.49 0.30 17.68
CA VAL A 112 4.09 -0.11 17.60
C VAL A 112 3.94 -1.50 18.21
N ASP A 113 3.20 -1.58 19.32
CA ASP A 113 2.87 -2.86 19.94
C ASP A 113 1.84 -3.63 19.10
N THR A 114 2.23 -4.82 18.63
CA THR A 114 1.36 -5.73 17.89
C THR A 114 1.66 -7.18 18.24
N GLU A 115 0.61 -8.00 18.34
CA GLU A 115 0.73 -9.45 18.55
C GLU A 115 0.95 -10.22 17.23
N ALA A 116 0.73 -9.55 16.09
CA ALA A 116 0.89 -10.16 14.79
C ALA A 116 2.37 -10.39 14.47
N ARG A 117 2.68 -11.59 13.94
CA ARG A 117 4.05 -12.00 13.64
C ARG A 117 4.25 -12.15 12.15
N TRP A 118 5.32 -11.56 11.65
CA TRP A 118 5.78 -11.78 10.28
C TRP A 118 6.50 -13.14 10.18
N PRO A 119 6.46 -13.79 9.00
CA PRO A 119 7.27 -14.96 8.73
C PRO A 119 8.76 -14.70 8.99
N GLU A 120 9.47 -15.72 9.50
CA GLU A 120 10.92 -15.64 9.71
C GLU A 120 11.64 -15.43 8.37
N SER A 121 12.61 -14.51 8.36
CA SER A 121 13.42 -14.12 7.20
C SER A 121 14.68 -13.38 7.66
N ASP A 122 15.64 -13.16 6.77
CA ASP A 122 16.91 -12.48 7.08
C ASP A 122 16.71 -11.02 7.53
N ASP A 123 15.69 -10.36 7.02
CA ASP A 123 15.27 -9.00 7.39
C ASP A 123 13.75 -8.85 7.37
N PHE A 124 13.25 -7.79 8.00
CA PHE A 124 11.81 -7.47 8.06
C PHE A 124 11.18 -7.45 6.67
N GLY A 125 11.83 -6.82 5.69
CA GLY A 125 11.34 -6.76 4.33
C GLY A 125 11.30 -8.11 3.63
N GLY A 126 12.23 -9.02 3.95
CA GLY A 126 12.15 -10.42 3.56
C GLY A 126 10.87 -11.09 4.08
N GLY A 127 10.55 -10.89 5.36
CA GLY A 127 9.35 -11.43 6.00
C GLY A 127 8.06 -10.88 5.40
N VAL A 128 8.00 -9.57 5.12
CA VAL A 128 6.85 -8.92 4.46
C VAL A 128 6.66 -9.47 3.05
N ARG A 129 7.72 -9.51 2.23
CA ARG A 129 7.65 -10.03 0.85
C ARG A 129 7.23 -11.50 0.83
N ARG A 130 7.77 -12.30 1.75
CA ARG A 130 7.39 -13.71 1.90
C ARG A 130 5.91 -13.85 2.26
N TYR A 131 5.42 -13.06 3.21
CA TYR A 131 4.01 -13.07 3.59
C TYR A 131 3.10 -12.72 2.41
N VAL A 132 3.40 -11.64 1.68
CA VAL A 132 2.61 -11.22 0.51
C VAL A 132 2.60 -12.28 -0.60
N ALA A 133 3.70 -13.01 -0.79
CA ALA A 133 3.79 -14.04 -1.82
C ALA A 133 3.10 -15.37 -1.44
N ASP A 134 3.13 -15.75 -0.16
CA ASP A 134 2.62 -17.04 0.33
C ASP A 134 1.13 -16.97 0.71
N GLU A 135 0.71 -15.82 1.25
CA GLU A 135 -0.67 -15.59 1.69
C GLU A 135 -1.48 -14.83 0.64
N ARG A 136 -2.81 -14.90 0.74
CA ARG A 136 -3.71 -14.15 -0.14
C ARG A 136 -3.77 -12.67 0.24
N VAL A 137 -2.69 -11.94 -0.05
CA VAL A 137 -2.64 -10.49 0.07
C VAL A 137 -2.96 -9.88 -1.29
N VAL A 138 -4.06 -9.15 -1.39
CA VAL A 138 -4.54 -8.56 -2.65
C VAL A 138 -5.12 -7.17 -2.42
N VAL A 139 -5.01 -6.32 -3.44
CA VAL A 139 -5.74 -5.05 -3.50
C VAL A 139 -7.04 -5.27 -4.25
N SER A 140 -8.17 -5.10 -3.57
CA SER A 140 -9.50 -5.12 -4.17
C SER A 140 -10.06 -3.71 -4.29
N ARG A 141 -11.08 -3.54 -5.12
CA ARG A 141 -11.80 -2.27 -5.20
C ARG A 141 -12.45 -1.96 -3.84
N GLY A 142 -12.38 -0.69 -3.44
CA GLY A 142 -13.11 -0.19 -2.29
C GLY A 142 -14.61 -0.15 -2.63
N GLU A 143 -15.45 -0.50 -1.66
CA GLU A 143 -16.89 -0.36 -1.84
C GLU A 143 -17.17 1.14 -1.97
N ASN A 144 -17.59 1.59 -3.15
CA ASN A 144 -18.16 2.93 -3.30
C ASN A 144 -19.42 2.93 -2.46
N VAL A 145 -19.42 3.66 -1.34
CA VAL A 145 -20.68 4.10 -0.74
C VAL A 145 -21.30 5.05 -1.75
N SER A 146 -22.07 4.49 -2.69
CA SER A 146 -22.97 5.22 -3.54
C SER A 146 -23.92 5.97 -2.61
N ASP A 147 -23.67 7.25 -2.38
CA ASP A 147 -24.56 8.12 -1.62
C ASP A 147 -25.89 8.18 -2.38
N ALA A 148 -26.95 7.73 -1.70
CA ALA A 148 -28.31 7.56 -2.21
C ALA A 148 -29.16 8.83 -2.02
#